data_AF-A0A5R8N8N1-F1
#
_entry.id   AF-A0A5R8N8N1-F1
#
_cell.length_a   1.000
_cell.length_b   1.000
_cell.length_c   1.000
_cell.angle_alpha   90.00
_cell.angle_beta   90.00
_cell.angle_gamma   90.00
#
_symmetry.space_group_name_H-M   'P 1'
#
loop_
_entity.id
_entity.type
_entity.pdbx_description
1 polymer ?
#
loop_
_entity_poly.entity_id
_entity_poly.type
_entity_poly.pdbx_seq_one_letter_code
_entity_poly.pdbx_strand_id
1 'polypeptide(L)'
;MKVVLGVSGGIAAYKACELLRLFTESGHEVRVVPTREALKFVGAPTWAALSGNPVSAEVWDDVHEVPHVRIGRQADLVVVAPATADVLAKAAHGLAGDLLTNTLLTASCPVVFAPAMHTEMWQHPATRANVATLRERGSIVIDPAVGRLTGADTGPGRLPDPAEIFQICRRVLRGRPRDLSGRRIVVSAGGTREAIDPVRFIGNRSSGLQGYALARTAVARGAEVTLVAANVTLPDPAGATVVRVESTAELRDAVLAASGEADVVVMAAAVADFRPATRHDEKIKKSHGEPESIQLTKNPDILAELGRRRLQARPADPAGAGETAGAAVPAGAAAHPGRGTAGAAGRAAGPASVARPAGASGPGGAQGSAGAGGSAGESRPADVRGPGAVAGAAGAVAGEPSGRVAPGGVPSSGEVRGGVPSGGVGSGGGSEAAQGRVARGPHPEVIVGFAAETHDVLANGRAKLVRKGCDLLVVNQVGEGKAFGTSDNAATVLVAGGEPVEVPLGPKEDLADAVWDLVAARLT
;
A
#
# COMPACT_ATOMS: atom_id res chain seq x y z
N MET A 1 20.36 10.82 8.48
CA MET A 1 19.68 10.62 9.78
C MET A 1 20.23 9.35 10.40
N LYS A 2 20.32 9.34 11.74
CA LYS A 2 20.79 8.23 12.56
C LYS A 2 19.62 7.38 13.03
N VAL A 3 19.58 6.13 12.61
CA VAL A 3 18.51 5.18 12.97
C VAL A 3 19.08 4.12 13.89
N VAL A 4 18.41 3.85 15.00
CA VAL A 4 18.69 2.69 15.84
C VAL A 4 17.76 1.56 15.43
N LEU A 5 18.32 0.43 15.01
CA LEU A 5 17.58 -0.81 14.77
C LEU A 5 17.75 -1.74 15.97
N GLY A 6 16.75 -1.75 16.85
CA GLY A 6 16.62 -2.73 17.91
C GLY A 6 16.15 -4.07 17.37
N VAL A 7 16.80 -5.17 17.76
CA VAL A 7 16.41 -6.53 17.32
C VAL A 7 16.19 -7.42 18.53
N SER A 8 14.97 -7.95 18.69
CA SER A 8 14.64 -8.87 19.80
C SER A 8 14.69 -10.35 19.37
N GLY A 9 14.77 -11.24 20.36
CA GLY A 9 14.92 -12.70 20.16
C GLY A 9 13.66 -13.39 19.66
N GLY A 10 13.35 -13.25 18.36
CA GLY A 10 12.26 -13.98 17.70
C GLY A 10 12.68 -14.52 16.34
N ILE A 11 11.97 -15.55 15.85
CA ILE A 11 12.26 -16.20 14.58
C ILE A 11 12.30 -15.22 13.39
N ALA A 12 11.57 -14.11 13.46
CA ALA A 12 11.54 -13.09 12.42
C ALA A 12 12.78 -12.17 12.40
N ALA A 13 13.78 -12.37 13.28
CA ALA A 13 15.00 -11.56 13.33
C ALA A 13 15.71 -11.49 11.96
N TYR A 14 15.75 -12.57 11.18
CA TYR A 14 16.38 -12.57 9.86
C TYR A 14 15.73 -11.58 8.87
N LYS A 15 14.44 -11.27 9.03
CA LYS A 15 13.74 -10.28 8.18
C LYS A 15 14.20 -8.86 8.48
N ALA A 16 14.68 -8.59 9.70
CA ALA A 16 15.24 -7.29 10.06
C ALA A 16 16.55 -6.99 9.32
N CYS A 17 17.23 -8.00 8.75
CA CYS A 17 18.36 -7.79 7.86
C CYS A 17 17.96 -7.04 6.58
N GLU A 18 16.78 -7.34 6.02
CA GLU A 18 16.25 -6.62 4.86
C GLU A 18 15.84 -5.19 5.24
N LEU A 19 15.19 -5.02 6.41
CA LEU A 19 14.87 -3.70 6.93
C LEU A 19 16.12 -2.83 7.11
N LEU A 20 17.20 -3.41 7.67
CA LEU A 20 18.49 -2.75 7.80
C LEU A 20 19.02 -2.27 6.45
N ARG A 21 18.98 -3.12 5.42
CA ARG A 21 19.40 -2.76 4.06
C ARG A 21 18.55 -1.63 3.47
N LEU A 22 17.23 -1.67 3.64
CA LEU A 22 16.35 -0.60 3.16
C LEU A 22 16.74 0.77 3.76
N PHE A 23 17.07 0.81 5.05
CA PHE A 23 17.57 2.03 5.67
C PHE A 23 18.95 2.46 5.14
N THR A 24 19.92 1.56 5.07
CA THR A 24 21.30 1.91 4.64
C THR A 24 21.36 2.30 3.17
N GLU A 25 20.66 1.58 2.28
CA GLU A 25 20.56 1.88 0.85
C GLU A 25 19.83 3.21 0.60
N SER A 26 19.00 3.67 1.55
CA SER A 26 18.36 4.99 1.51
C SER A 26 19.23 6.11 2.12
N GLY A 27 20.50 5.82 2.46
CA GLY A 27 21.46 6.81 2.97
C GLY A 27 21.35 7.10 4.46
N HIS A 28 20.63 6.27 5.24
CA HIS A 28 20.59 6.40 6.69
C HIS A 28 21.80 5.72 7.35
N GLU A 29 22.34 6.34 8.40
CA GLU A 29 23.34 5.72 9.27
C GLU A 29 22.60 4.83 10.26
N VAL A 30 22.84 3.53 10.27
CA VAL A 30 22.08 2.58 11.10
C VAL A 30 22.97 1.94 12.16
N ARG A 31 22.59 2.09 13.44
CA ARG A 31 23.20 1.36 14.56
C ARG A 31 22.28 0.22 14.98
N VAL A 32 22.75 -1.03 14.83
CA VAL A 32 21.98 -2.20 15.29
C VAL A 32 22.25 -2.45 16.77
N VAL A 33 21.18 -2.59 17.56
CA VAL A 33 21.23 -2.89 18.99
C VAL A 33 20.41 -4.16 19.27
N PRO A 34 21.01 -5.35 19.09
CA PRO A 34 20.32 -6.61 19.33
C PRO A 34 20.23 -6.91 20.84
N THR A 35 19.20 -7.65 21.23
CA THR A 35 19.19 -8.36 22.51
C THR A 35 20.12 -9.58 22.44
N ARG A 36 20.58 -10.10 23.59
CA ARG A 36 21.35 -11.36 23.64
C ARG A 36 20.61 -12.52 22.95
N GLU A 37 19.29 -12.58 23.11
CA GLU A 37 18.46 -13.62 22.51
C GLU A 37 18.35 -13.48 20.98
N ALA A 38 18.40 -12.25 20.44
CA ALA A 38 18.42 -12.03 19.00
C ALA A 38 19.70 -12.59 18.33
N LEU A 39 20.83 -12.54 19.05
CA LEU A 39 22.11 -13.05 18.55
C LEU A 39 22.13 -14.59 18.37
N LYS A 40 21.18 -15.31 18.98
CA LYS A 40 20.99 -16.76 18.77
C LYS A 40 20.30 -17.07 17.43
N PHE A 41 19.59 -16.11 16.84
CA PHE A 41 18.94 -16.25 15.53
C PHE A 41 19.81 -15.72 14.39
N VAL A 42 20.41 -14.55 14.57
CA VAL A 42 21.29 -13.91 13.59
C VAL A 42 22.49 -13.33 14.31
N GLY A 43 23.69 -13.79 13.95
CA GLY A 43 24.92 -13.41 14.63
C GLY A 43 25.35 -11.96 14.40
N ALA A 44 26.12 -11.44 15.35
CA ALA A 44 26.70 -10.09 15.31
C ALA A 44 27.44 -9.75 13.99
N PRO A 45 28.20 -10.67 13.34
CA PRO A 45 28.88 -10.35 12.08
C PRO A 45 27.96 -9.90 10.95
N THR A 46 26.76 -10.48 10.84
CA THR A 46 25.78 -10.08 9.81
C THR A 46 25.32 -8.64 10.04
N TRP A 47 25.01 -8.30 11.29
CA TRP A 47 24.57 -6.95 11.67
C TRP A 47 25.67 -5.92 11.44
N ALA A 48 26.90 -6.22 11.84
CA ALA A 48 28.04 -5.33 11.64
C ALA A 48 28.35 -5.12 10.15
N ALA A 49 28.35 -6.19 9.35
CA ALA A 49 28.63 -6.11 7.92
C ALA A 49 27.56 -5.32 7.15
N LEU A 50 26.26 -5.53 7.45
CA LEU A 50 25.16 -4.84 6.75
C LEU A 50 25.01 -3.38 7.18
N SER A 51 25.34 -3.05 8.43
CA SER A 51 25.21 -1.69 8.96
C SER A 51 26.48 -0.83 8.79
N GLY A 52 27.64 -1.46 8.58
CA GLY A 52 28.94 -0.79 8.61
C GLY A 52 29.33 -0.25 9.99
N ASN A 53 28.62 -0.64 11.05
CA ASN A 53 28.79 -0.11 12.40
C ASN A 53 29.07 -1.25 13.41
N PRO A 54 29.75 -0.97 14.55
CA PRO A 54 29.88 -1.97 15.61
C PRO A 54 28.51 -2.41 16.15
N VAL A 55 28.45 -3.61 16.71
CA VAL A 55 27.21 -4.20 17.23
C VAL A 55 27.50 -4.86 18.56
N SER A 56 26.72 -4.52 19.59
CA SER A 56 26.79 -5.14 20.91
C SER A 56 25.38 -5.26 21.51
N ALA A 57 25.18 -6.29 22.34
CA ALA A 57 24.00 -6.45 23.18
C ALA A 57 24.25 -5.98 24.63
N GLU A 58 25.50 -5.66 24.97
CA GLU A 58 25.98 -5.43 26.33
C GLU A 58 26.10 -3.95 26.66
N VAL A 59 25.67 -3.56 27.86
CA VAL A 59 25.85 -2.20 28.40
C VAL A 59 27.31 -1.93 28.76
N TRP A 60 28.07 -2.99 29.03
CA TRP A 60 29.43 -2.96 29.55
C TRP A 60 30.51 -2.94 28.47
N ASP A 61 30.13 -3.06 27.20
CA ASP A 61 31.07 -2.89 26.10
C ASP A 61 31.30 -1.40 25.87
N ASP A 62 32.55 -1.00 25.64
CA ASP A 62 32.94 0.37 25.32
C ASP A 62 32.41 1.44 26.30
N VAL A 63 32.37 1.13 27.61
CA VAL A 63 31.77 2.01 28.66
C VAL A 63 32.30 3.44 28.65
N HIS A 64 33.57 3.63 28.28
CA HIS A 64 34.19 4.95 28.15
C HIS A 64 33.48 5.86 27.13
N GLU A 65 32.76 5.29 26.16
CA GLU A 65 31.93 6.01 25.20
C GLU A 65 30.49 6.25 25.68
N VAL A 66 30.11 5.67 26.83
CA VAL A 66 28.77 5.74 27.44
C VAL A 66 27.65 5.35 26.45
N PRO A 67 27.75 4.17 25.79
CA PRO A 67 26.87 3.82 24.67
C PRO A 67 25.39 3.75 25.07
N HIS A 68 25.07 3.28 26.28
CA HIS A 68 23.71 3.13 26.79
C HIS A 68 22.91 4.44 26.91
N VAL A 69 23.58 5.60 26.92
CA VAL A 69 22.96 6.93 26.82
C VAL A 69 23.17 7.54 25.45
N ARG A 70 24.40 7.47 24.94
CA ARG A 70 24.80 8.16 23.70
C ARG A 70 24.00 7.68 22.49
N ILE A 71 23.76 6.38 22.38
CA ILE A 71 23.03 5.79 21.24
C ILE A 71 21.60 6.35 21.18
N GLY A 72 20.88 6.36 22.30
CA GLY A 72 19.51 6.86 22.37
C GLY A 72 19.41 8.36 22.09
N ARG A 73 20.29 9.17 22.69
CA ARG A 73 20.30 10.63 22.53
C ARG A 73 20.61 11.10 21.11
N GLN A 74 21.39 10.33 20.36
CA GLN A 74 21.81 10.70 19.00
C GLN A 74 20.89 10.14 17.90
N ALA A 75 19.94 9.28 18.27
CA ALA A 75 19.02 8.68 17.31
C ALA A 75 17.99 9.71 16.84
N ASP A 76 17.73 9.76 15.53
CA ASP A 76 16.59 10.46 14.94
C ASP A 76 15.33 9.58 14.91
N LEU A 77 15.51 8.26 15.01
CA LEU A 77 14.46 7.24 15.09
C LEU A 77 15.00 5.99 15.78
N VAL A 78 14.19 5.39 16.65
CA VAL A 78 14.40 4.01 17.11
C VAL A 78 13.32 3.12 16.51
N VAL A 79 13.72 2.03 15.84
CA VAL A 79 12.81 0.98 15.37
C VAL A 79 13.19 -0.35 15.99
N VAL A 80 12.24 -1.06 16.58
CA VAL A 80 12.45 -2.40 17.15
C VAL A 80 11.74 -3.43 16.27
N ALA A 81 12.51 -4.24 15.55
CA ALA A 81 11.98 -5.24 14.62
C ALA A 81 12.84 -6.53 14.62
N PRO A 82 12.25 -7.71 14.91
CA PRO A 82 10.96 -7.86 15.58
C PRO A 82 10.99 -7.27 16.99
N ALA A 83 9.83 -6.86 17.49
CA ALA A 83 9.58 -6.60 18.91
C ALA A 83 8.80 -7.78 19.51
N THR A 84 9.47 -8.62 20.29
CA THR A 84 8.84 -9.74 21.01
C THR A 84 7.96 -9.23 22.15
N ALA A 85 7.05 -10.09 22.64
CA ALA A 85 6.22 -9.77 23.81
C ALA A 85 7.07 -9.38 25.04
N ASP A 86 8.24 -9.99 25.22
CA ASP A 86 9.19 -9.68 26.29
C ASP A 86 9.73 -8.24 26.18
N VAL A 87 10.22 -7.83 25.00
CA VAL A 87 10.73 -6.47 24.80
C VAL A 87 9.62 -5.43 24.91
N LEU A 88 8.40 -5.73 24.42
CA LEU A 88 7.24 -4.86 24.61
C LEU A 88 6.90 -4.70 26.09
N ALA A 89 6.94 -5.79 26.88
CA ALA A 89 6.69 -5.75 28.31
C ALA A 89 7.74 -4.92 29.05
N LYS A 90 9.03 -5.14 28.76
CA LYS A 90 10.14 -4.36 29.34
C LYS A 90 10.02 -2.87 29.02
N ALA A 91 9.77 -2.53 27.76
CA ALA A 91 9.60 -1.14 27.34
C ALA A 91 8.37 -0.49 28.01
N ALA A 92 7.23 -1.19 28.07
CA ALA A 92 6.01 -0.68 28.70
C ALA A 92 6.18 -0.43 30.22
N HIS A 93 7.07 -1.16 30.89
CA HIS A 93 7.30 -1.02 32.34
C HIS A 93 8.60 -0.27 32.68
N GLY A 94 9.33 0.24 31.68
CA GLY A 94 10.58 0.97 31.90
C GLY A 94 11.71 0.11 32.48
N LEU A 95 11.75 -1.18 32.16
CA LEU A 95 12.83 -2.08 32.58
C LEU A 95 14.05 -1.87 31.68
N ALA A 96 15.24 -1.73 32.26
CA ALA A 96 16.48 -1.35 31.57
C ALA A 96 17.60 -2.39 31.76
N GLY A 97 17.32 -3.65 31.43
CA GLY A 97 18.20 -4.79 31.73
C GLY A 97 19.31 -5.07 30.70
N ASP A 98 19.25 -4.46 29.52
CA ASP A 98 20.20 -4.65 28.42
C ASP A 98 20.43 -3.36 27.63
N LEU A 99 21.34 -3.37 26.65
CA LEU A 99 21.68 -2.16 25.89
C LEU A 99 20.48 -1.60 25.12
N LEU A 100 19.62 -2.48 24.55
CA LEU A 100 18.44 -2.05 23.81
C LEU A 100 17.44 -1.34 24.71
N THR A 101 17.10 -1.93 25.86
CA THR A 101 16.13 -1.36 26.79
C THR A 101 16.63 -0.08 27.47
N ASN A 102 17.93 0.04 27.74
CA ASN A 102 18.53 1.33 28.14
C ASN A 102 18.44 2.38 27.04
N THR A 103 18.70 1.99 25.79
CA THR A 103 18.59 2.88 24.62
C THR A 103 17.15 3.41 24.46
N LEU A 104 16.14 2.56 24.69
CA LEU A 104 14.73 2.94 24.63
C LEU A 104 14.36 4.00 25.68
N LEU A 105 14.89 3.91 26.90
CA LEU A 105 14.63 4.91 27.95
C LEU A 105 15.35 6.24 27.73
N THR A 106 16.46 6.22 26.99
CA THR A 106 17.29 7.42 26.75
C THR A 106 16.94 8.13 25.44
N ALA A 107 16.22 7.47 24.54
CA ALA A 107 15.75 8.03 23.29
C ALA A 107 14.69 9.11 23.53
N SER A 108 14.92 10.30 22.97
CA SER A 108 13.93 11.39 22.90
C SER A 108 13.29 11.53 21.52
N CYS A 109 13.71 10.72 20.56
CA CYS A 109 13.15 10.67 19.21
C CYS A 109 11.97 9.70 19.14
N PRO A 110 11.21 9.68 18.02
CA PRO A 110 10.13 8.73 17.84
C PRO A 110 10.60 7.27 17.94
N VAL A 111 9.78 6.42 18.57
CA VAL A 111 10.03 4.99 18.73
C VAL A 111 8.95 4.19 18.00
N VAL A 112 9.37 3.29 17.11
CA VAL A 112 8.51 2.39 16.34
C VAL A 112 8.76 0.95 16.76
N PHE A 113 7.73 0.23 17.17
CA PHE A 113 7.77 -1.20 17.44
C PHE A 113 7.07 -1.96 16.32
N ALA A 114 7.72 -2.98 15.77
CA ALA A 114 7.16 -3.94 14.82
C ALA A 114 7.01 -5.31 15.50
N PRO A 115 5.85 -5.61 16.11
CA PRO A 115 5.66 -6.84 16.88
C PRO A 115 5.75 -8.10 16.01
N ALA A 116 6.32 -9.16 16.58
CA ALA A 116 6.23 -10.50 15.99
C ALA A 116 6.20 -11.58 17.08
N MET A 117 5.16 -12.41 17.07
CA MET A 117 4.91 -13.48 18.05
C MET A 117 3.77 -14.39 17.57
N HIS A 118 3.50 -15.47 18.30
CA HIS A 118 2.32 -16.30 18.03
C HIS A 118 1.03 -15.55 18.33
N THR A 119 -0.08 -15.97 17.71
CA THR A 119 -1.38 -15.30 17.83
C THR A 119 -1.87 -15.22 19.27
N GLU A 120 -1.68 -16.29 20.04
CA GLU A 120 -2.05 -16.39 21.44
C GLU A 120 -1.27 -15.38 22.28
N MET A 121 0.03 -15.20 21.99
CA MET A 121 0.86 -14.21 22.66
C MET A 121 0.42 -12.79 22.31
N TRP A 122 0.06 -12.52 21.05
CA TRP A 122 -0.41 -11.21 20.60
C TRP A 122 -1.76 -10.84 21.21
N GLN A 123 -2.68 -11.80 21.30
CA GLN A 123 -4.02 -11.62 21.85
C GLN A 123 -4.04 -11.66 23.38
N HIS A 124 -2.97 -12.14 24.02
CA HIS A 124 -2.90 -12.21 25.47
C HIS A 124 -3.15 -10.83 26.13
N PRO A 125 -4.00 -10.74 27.16
CA PRO A 125 -4.36 -9.46 27.79
C PRO A 125 -3.15 -8.62 28.24
N ALA A 126 -2.11 -9.27 28.77
CA ALA A 126 -0.88 -8.57 29.17
C ALA A 126 -0.17 -7.90 27.98
N THR A 127 -0.02 -8.60 26.84
CA THR A 127 0.58 -8.03 25.63
C THR A 127 -0.27 -6.88 25.12
N ARG A 128 -1.60 -7.06 25.10
CA ARG A 128 -2.55 -6.03 24.65
C ARG A 128 -2.47 -4.77 25.52
N ALA A 129 -2.38 -4.93 26.83
CA ALA A 129 -2.19 -3.84 27.78
C ALA A 129 -0.84 -3.13 27.56
N ASN A 130 0.25 -3.87 27.40
CA ASN A 130 1.57 -3.29 27.12
C ASN A 130 1.58 -2.47 25.82
N VAL A 131 0.95 -2.98 24.76
CA VAL A 131 0.81 -2.26 23.49
C VAL A 131 0.00 -0.99 23.67
N ALA A 132 -1.09 -1.03 24.45
CA ALA A 132 -1.90 0.15 24.75
C ALA A 132 -1.08 1.20 25.51
N THR A 133 -0.37 0.79 26.57
CA THR A 133 0.51 1.66 27.37
C THR A 133 1.60 2.30 26.51
N LEU A 134 2.25 1.54 25.61
CA LEU A 134 3.27 2.09 24.72
C LEU A 134 2.69 3.13 23.76
N ARG A 135 1.52 2.86 23.19
CA ARG A 135 0.81 3.80 22.30
C ARG A 135 0.39 5.07 23.04
N GLU A 136 -0.13 4.94 24.25
CA GLU A 136 -0.50 6.06 25.12
C GLU A 136 0.70 6.95 25.43
N ARG A 137 1.88 6.37 25.64
CA ARG A 137 3.15 7.09 25.87
C ARG A 137 3.80 7.64 24.58
N GLY A 138 3.09 7.60 23.46
CA GLY A 138 3.55 8.18 22.18
C GLY A 138 4.40 7.27 21.30
N SER A 139 4.63 6.01 21.68
CA SER A 139 5.29 5.05 20.80
C SER A 139 4.36 4.58 19.68
N ILE A 140 4.92 4.31 18.51
CA ILE A 140 4.18 3.76 17.38
C ILE A 140 4.33 2.25 17.42
N VAL A 141 3.27 1.53 17.77
CA VAL A 141 3.26 0.07 17.70
C VAL A 141 2.48 -0.36 16.47
N ILE A 142 3.17 -0.91 15.47
CA ILE A 142 2.57 -1.41 14.22
C ILE A 142 1.74 -2.66 14.56
N ASP A 143 0.55 -2.80 13.97
CA ASP A 143 -0.19 -4.06 14.09
C ASP A 143 0.52 -5.15 13.28
N PRO A 144 0.63 -6.39 13.80
CA PRO A 144 1.28 -7.46 13.08
C PRO A 144 0.48 -7.84 11.83
N ALA A 145 1.17 -8.40 10.84
CA ALA A 145 0.51 -9.01 9.70
C ALA A 145 -0.26 -10.29 10.13
N VAL A 146 -1.27 -10.62 9.34
CA VAL A 146 -2.00 -11.88 9.43
C VAL A 146 -1.44 -12.85 8.39
N GLY A 147 -1.22 -14.09 8.78
CA GLY A 147 -0.79 -15.12 7.83
C GLY A 147 -0.18 -16.32 8.55
N ARG A 148 0.45 -17.19 7.77
CA ARG A 148 1.16 -18.35 8.32
C ARG A 148 2.30 -17.88 9.21
N LEU A 149 2.35 -18.45 10.42
CA LEU A 149 3.40 -18.25 11.42
C LEU A 149 4.45 -19.37 11.25
N THR A 150 4.95 -19.93 12.34
CA THR A 150 5.75 -21.17 12.31
C THR A 150 4.82 -22.38 12.21
N GLY A 151 5.13 -23.34 11.32
CA GLY A 151 4.31 -24.55 11.17
C GLY A 151 3.00 -24.34 10.41
N ALA A 152 1.92 -24.95 10.90
CA ALA A 152 0.59 -24.90 10.27
C ALA A 152 -0.27 -23.70 10.73
N ASP A 153 0.11 -23.05 11.83
CA ASP A 153 -0.68 -22.01 12.46
C ASP A 153 -0.77 -20.75 11.58
N THR A 154 -1.97 -20.18 11.52
CA THR A 154 -2.27 -18.97 10.73
C THR A 154 -3.09 -18.01 11.58
N GLY A 155 -2.65 -16.76 11.65
CA GLY A 155 -3.33 -15.74 12.45
C GLY A 155 -2.52 -14.44 12.53
N PRO A 156 -3.00 -13.44 13.29
CA PRO A 156 -2.23 -12.23 13.56
C PRO A 156 -1.00 -12.55 14.40
N GLY A 157 0.10 -11.83 14.18
CA GLY A 157 1.35 -12.00 14.94
C GLY A 157 2.59 -12.15 14.06
N ARG A 158 2.40 -12.30 12.75
CA ARG A 158 3.50 -12.32 11.79
C ARG A 158 4.14 -10.93 11.72
N LEU A 159 5.47 -10.85 11.72
CA LEU A 159 6.16 -9.59 11.46
C LEU A 159 5.65 -9.00 10.13
N PRO A 160 5.24 -7.72 10.08
CA PRO A 160 4.96 -7.04 8.83
C PRO A 160 6.12 -7.15 7.85
N ASP A 161 5.85 -7.00 6.56
CA ASP A 161 6.91 -7.04 5.57
C ASP A 161 7.92 -5.90 5.81
N PRO A 162 9.24 -6.13 5.69
CA PRO A 162 10.26 -5.11 5.93
C PRO A 162 10.02 -3.81 5.16
N ALA A 163 9.51 -3.88 3.93
CA ALA A 163 9.18 -2.69 3.15
C ALA A 163 8.05 -1.88 3.82
N GLU A 164 7.04 -2.53 4.41
CA GLU A 164 5.95 -1.85 5.13
C GLU A 164 6.45 -1.14 6.37
N ILE A 165 7.29 -1.81 7.17
CA ILE A 165 7.91 -1.21 8.37
C ILE A 165 8.75 0.00 7.96
N PHE A 166 9.55 -0.15 6.90
CA PHE A 166 10.40 0.92 6.39
C PHE A 166 9.59 2.15 5.96
N GLN A 167 8.46 1.98 5.27
CA GLN A 167 7.62 3.12 4.87
C GLN A 167 7.00 3.84 6.07
N ILE A 168 6.55 3.12 7.09
CA ILE A 168 6.06 3.72 8.34
C ILE A 168 7.19 4.56 8.97
N CYS A 169 8.38 4.00 9.09
CA CYS A 169 9.55 4.69 9.63
C CYS A 169 9.95 5.94 8.83
N ARG A 170 9.93 5.88 7.49
CA ARG A 170 10.18 7.05 6.62
C ARG A 170 9.17 8.16 6.87
N ARG A 171 7.90 7.83 7.04
CA ARG A 171 6.85 8.81 7.33
C ARG A 171 7.09 9.51 8.67
N VAL A 172 7.46 8.73 9.69
CA VAL A 172 7.81 9.23 11.03
C VAL A 172 9.01 10.17 10.97
N LEU A 173 10.09 9.78 10.27
CA LEU A 173 11.28 10.62 10.07
C LEU A 173 10.98 11.93 9.33
N ARG A 174 9.99 11.94 8.44
CA ARG A 174 9.51 13.15 7.74
C ARG A 174 8.59 14.03 8.61
N GLY A 175 8.32 13.65 9.85
CA GLY A 175 7.44 14.39 10.76
C GLY A 175 5.98 14.45 10.29
N ARG A 176 5.55 13.51 9.43
CA ARG A 176 4.20 13.56 8.85
C ARG A 176 3.17 13.01 9.86
N PRO A 177 2.02 13.69 10.08
CA PRO A 177 1.04 13.32 11.09
C PRO A 177 0.29 12.01 10.75
N ARG A 178 -0.38 11.42 11.73
CA ARG A 178 -1.41 10.38 11.52
C ARG A 178 -2.78 11.04 11.27
N ASP A 179 -2.82 11.82 10.20
CA ASP A 179 -3.94 12.68 9.76
C ASP A 179 -5.21 11.92 9.35
N LEU A 180 -5.13 10.59 9.16
CA LEU A 180 -6.28 9.74 8.87
C LEU A 180 -6.77 8.93 10.09
N SER A 181 -6.27 9.26 11.30
CA SER A 181 -6.71 8.58 12.53
C SER A 181 -8.22 8.68 12.73
N GLY A 182 -8.86 7.53 13.02
CA GLY A 182 -10.31 7.43 13.23
C GLY A 182 -11.15 7.38 11.94
N ARG A 183 -10.52 7.53 10.77
CA ARG A 183 -11.21 7.42 9.47
C ARG A 183 -11.30 5.97 9.01
N ARG A 184 -12.45 5.59 8.47
CA ARG A 184 -12.71 4.32 7.80
C ARG A 184 -12.57 4.48 6.30
N ILE A 185 -11.69 3.69 5.71
CA ILE A 185 -11.28 3.83 4.32
C ILE A 185 -11.47 2.49 3.61
N VAL A 186 -12.14 2.52 2.47
CA VAL A 186 -12.25 1.37 1.56
C VAL A 186 -11.35 1.60 0.37
N VAL A 187 -10.48 0.65 0.07
CA VAL A 187 -9.61 0.68 -1.12
C VAL A 187 -9.90 -0.56 -1.95
N SER A 188 -10.13 -0.42 -3.24
CA SER A 188 -10.13 -1.55 -4.17
C SER A 188 -8.77 -1.68 -4.85
N ALA A 189 -8.33 -2.90 -5.12
CA ALA A 189 -7.06 -3.16 -5.81
C ALA A 189 -7.14 -4.41 -6.70
N GLY A 190 -6.22 -4.50 -7.66
CA GLY A 190 -6.09 -5.67 -8.53
C GLY A 190 -6.89 -5.56 -9.83
N GLY A 191 -7.10 -6.69 -10.50
CA GLY A 191 -7.81 -6.78 -11.77
C GLY A 191 -8.89 -7.84 -11.70
N THR A 192 -10.10 -7.54 -12.14
CA THR A 192 -11.20 -8.52 -12.13
C THR A 192 -11.02 -9.57 -13.22
N ARG A 193 -11.61 -10.76 -13.00
CA ARG A 193 -11.63 -11.88 -13.93
C ARG A 193 -13.08 -12.28 -14.21
N GLU A 194 -13.46 -12.21 -15.46
CA GLU A 194 -14.81 -12.53 -15.92
C GLU A 194 -14.82 -13.92 -16.55
N ALA A 195 -15.38 -14.90 -15.82
CA ALA A 195 -15.35 -16.30 -16.21
C ALA A 195 -16.11 -16.55 -17.52
N ILE A 196 -15.45 -17.21 -18.46
CA ILE A 196 -16.06 -17.78 -19.68
C ILE A 196 -16.56 -19.19 -19.35
N ASP A 197 -15.71 -19.96 -18.68
CA ASP A 197 -15.96 -21.30 -18.16
C ASP A 197 -15.19 -21.48 -16.82
N PRO A 198 -15.20 -22.64 -16.13
CA PRO A 198 -14.49 -22.80 -14.86
C PRO A 198 -12.96 -22.70 -14.93
N VAL A 199 -12.37 -22.64 -16.13
CA VAL A 199 -10.92 -22.65 -16.36
C VAL A 199 -10.44 -21.36 -17.03
N ARG A 200 -11.28 -20.76 -17.87
CA ARG A 200 -10.94 -19.62 -18.72
C ARG A 200 -11.71 -18.38 -18.30
N PHE A 201 -11.04 -17.24 -18.34
CA PHE A 201 -11.63 -15.94 -18.02
C PHE A 201 -11.06 -14.84 -18.92
N ILE A 202 -11.79 -13.73 -18.98
CA ILE A 202 -11.30 -12.45 -19.50
C ILE A 202 -10.77 -11.66 -18.31
N GLY A 203 -9.54 -11.15 -18.39
CA GLY A 203 -8.92 -10.38 -17.31
C GLY A 203 -8.05 -9.25 -17.84
N ASN A 204 -7.42 -8.53 -16.93
CA ASN A 204 -6.50 -7.45 -17.26
C ASN A 204 -5.14 -7.64 -16.57
N ARG A 205 -4.18 -6.77 -16.90
CA ARG A 205 -2.78 -6.86 -16.44
C ARG A 205 -2.50 -6.10 -15.13
N SER A 206 -3.53 -5.77 -14.36
CA SER A 206 -3.33 -5.08 -13.08
C SER A 206 -2.61 -5.98 -12.09
N SER A 207 -1.48 -5.50 -11.56
CA SER A 207 -0.77 -6.16 -10.47
C SER A 207 -1.36 -5.87 -9.09
N GLY A 208 -2.26 -4.86 -8.99
CA GLY A 208 -2.80 -4.37 -7.72
C GLY A 208 -1.82 -3.55 -6.88
N LEU A 209 -0.56 -3.41 -7.28
CA LEU A 209 0.50 -2.72 -6.52
C LEU A 209 0.10 -1.32 -6.04
N GLN A 210 -0.54 -0.51 -6.90
CA GLN A 210 -0.93 0.86 -6.53
C GLN A 210 -2.03 0.89 -5.46
N GLY A 211 -3.05 0.02 -5.57
CA GLY A 211 -4.11 -0.09 -4.57
C GLY A 211 -3.58 -0.60 -3.23
N TYR A 212 -2.64 -1.55 -3.25
CA TYR A 212 -1.96 -2.00 -2.04
C TYR A 212 -1.10 -0.91 -1.40
N ALA A 213 -0.37 -0.11 -2.21
CA ALA A 213 0.38 1.04 -1.70
C ALA A 213 -0.55 2.06 -1.03
N LEU A 214 -1.70 2.37 -1.64
CA LEU A 214 -2.72 3.25 -1.04
C LEU A 214 -3.24 2.69 0.29
N ALA A 215 -3.57 1.40 0.36
CA ALA A 215 -4.03 0.77 1.59
C ALA A 215 -2.96 0.81 2.70
N ARG A 216 -1.72 0.45 2.39
CA ARG A 216 -0.59 0.53 3.34
C ARG A 216 -0.38 1.94 3.87
N THR A 217 -0.35 2.93 2.98
CA THR A 217 -0.14 4.33 3.37
C THR A 217 -1.30 4.84 4.22
N ALA A 218 -2.54 4.43 3.95
CA ALA A 218 -3.69 4.78 4.78
C ALA A 218 -3.57 4.19 6.20
N VAL A 219 -3.18 2.91 6.33
CA VAL A 219 -2.93 2.30 7.66
C VAL A 219 -1.81 3.04 8.39
N ALA A 220 -0.70 3.35 7.70
CA ALA A 220 0.41 4.11 8.27
C ALA A 220 -0.01 5.51 8.75
N ARG A 221 -0.99 6.12 8.08
CA ARG A 221 -1.62 7.40 8.45
C ARG A 221 -2.68 7.28 9.55
N GLY A 222 -2.97 6.08 10.05
CA GLY A 222 -3.87 5.83 11.17
C GLY A 222 -5.29 5.45 10.82
N ALA A 223 -5.61 5.24 9.54
CA ALA A 223 -6.94 4.83 9.11
C ALA A 223 -7.27 3.38 9.47
N GLU A 224 -8.54 3.11 9.69
CA GLU A 224 -9.14 1.78 9.65
C GLU A 224 -9.40 1.41 8.19
N VAL A 225 -8.66 0.45 7.63
CA VAL A 225 -8.67 0.16 6.19
C VAL A 225 -9.35 -1.18 5.89
N THR A 226 -10.30 -1.16 4.96
CA THR A 226 -10.80 -2.35 4.25
C THR A 226 -10.25 -2.35 2.82
N LEU A 227 -9.48 -3.37 2.47
CA LEU A 227 -8.93 -3.57 1.13
C LEU A 227 -9.73 -4.67 0.41
N VAL A 228 -10.43 -4.30 -0.66
CA VAL A 228 -11.11 -5.26 -1.55
C VAL A 228 -10.17 -5.61 -2.71
N ALA A 229 -9.58 -6.80 -2.67
CA ALA A 229 -8.50 -7.22 -3.56
C ALA A 229 -9.00 -8.24 -4.60
N ALA A 230 -8.96 -7.84 -5.88
CA ALA A 230 -9.35 -8.65 -7.02
C ALA A 230 -8.15 -9.36 -7.66
N ASN A 231 -8.08 -10.69 -7.51
CA ASN A 231 -7.06 -11.55 -8.15
C ASN A 231 -5.60 -11.13 -7.92
N VAL A 232 -5.29 -10.67 -6.70
CA VAL A 232 -3.95 -10.23 -6.30
C VAL A 232 -3.27 -11.29 -5.44
N THR A 233 -1.97 -11.50 -5.65
CA THR A 233 -1.13 -12.45 -4.89
C THR A 233 -0.16 -11.77 -3.92
N LEU A 234 -0.26 -10.45 -3.79
CA LEU A 234 0.55 -9.65 -2.88
C LEU A 234 0.24 -10.00 -1.41
N PRO A 235 1.23 -9.91 -0.50
CA PRO A 235 1.00 -10.03 0.94
C PRO A 235 -0.04 -9.02 1.42
N ASP A 236 -0.91 -9.46 2.31
CA ASP A 236 -1.93 -8.58 2.90
C ASP A 236 -1.27 -7.49 3.74
N PRO A 237 -1.65 -6.20 3.54
CA PRO A 237 -1.11 -5.09 4.32
C PRO A 237 -1.35 -5.31 5.80
N ALA A 238 -0.31 -5.19 6.62
CA ALA A 238 -0.46 -5.29 8.06
C ALA A 238 -1.44 -4.22 8.57
N GLY A 239 -2.39 -4.62 9.42
CA GLY A 239 -3.42 -3.73 9.98
C GLY A 239 -4.63 -3.45 9.08
N ALA A 240 -4.67 -3.96 7.84
CA ALA A 240 -5.86 -3.85 6.98
C ALA A 240 -6.75 -5.10 7.06
N THR A 241 -8.07 -4.91 6.94
CA THR A 241 -9.02 -6.02 6.68
C THR A 241 -9.06 -6.28 5.18
N VAL A 242 -8.75 -7.49 4.73
CA VAL A 242 -8.71 -7.83 3.29
C VAL A 242 -9.89 -8.70 2.89
N VAL A 243 -10.65 -8.25 1.89
CA VAL A 243 -11.74 -8.99 1.25
C VAL A 243 -11.29 -9.41 -0.13
N ARG A 244 -11.22 -10.72 -0.39
CA ARG A 244 -10.81 -11.27 -1.69
C ARG A 244 -12.02 -11.46 -2.59
N VAL A 245 -11.88 -11.02 -3.84
CA VAL A 245 -12.91 -11.15 -4.88
C VAL A 245 -12.28 -11.61 -6.19
N GLU A 246 -13.09 -12.19 -7.07
CA GLU A 246 -12.64 -12.61 -8.40
C GLU A 246 -13.24 -11.75 -9.50
N SER A 247 -14.56 -11.58 -9.51
CA SER A 247 -15.30 -10.92 -10.59
C SER A 247 -15.63 -9.45 -10.31
N THR A 248 -16.02 -8.72 -11.35
CA THR A 248 -16.52 -7.34 -11.22
C THR A 248 -17.80 -7.27 -10.37
N ALA A 249 -18.67 -8.29 -10.46
CA ALA A 249 -19.88 -8.35 -9.65
C ALA A 249 -19.56 -8.50 -8.15
N GLU A 250 -18.65 -9.42 -7.80
CA GLU A 250 -18.20 -9.57 -6.40
C GLU A 250 -17.48 -8.32 -5.89
N LEU A 251 -16.62 -7.71 -6.71
CA LEU A 251 -15.95 -6.47 -6.37
C LEU A 251 -16.95 -5.36 -6.05
N ARG A 252 -17.99 -5.24 -6.89
CA ARG A 252 -19.09 -4.28 -6.69
C ARG A 252 -19.75 -4.51 -5.35
N ASP A 253 -20.20 -5.73 -5.09
CA ASP A 253 -20.98 -6.04 -3.89
C ASP A 253 -20.15 -5.82 -2.62
N ALA A 254 -18.88 -6.24 -2.62
CA ALA A 254 -17.97 -6.03 -1.50
C ALA A 254 -17.66 -4.53 -1.25
N VAL A 255 -17.39 -3.76 -2.30
CA VAL A 255 -17.13 -2.31 -2.17
C VAL A 255 -18.38 -1.58 -1.66
N LEU A 256 -19.57 -1.91 -2.19
CA LEU A 256 -20.81 -1.26 -1.79
C LEU A 256 -21.23 -1.62 -0.36
N ALA A 257 -20.99 -2.86 0.06
CA ALA A 257 -21.22 -3.26 1.45
C ALA A 257 -20.29 -2.49 2.41
N ALA A 258 -19.00 -2.38 2.06
CA ALA A 258 -18.02 -1.69 2.91
C ALA A 258 -18.18 -0.15 2.89
N SER A 259 -18.75 0.43 1.83
CA SER A 259 -18.85 1.89 1.68
C SER A 259 -19.94 2.55 2.53
N GLY A 260 -20.90 1.79 3.06
CA GLY A 260 -22.00 2.34 3.86
C GLY A 260 -21.55 2.99 5.18
N GLU A 261 -20.35 2.65 5.67
CA GLU A 261 -19.76 3.18 6.91
C GLU A 261 -18.39 3.86 6.70
N ALA A 262 -17.97 3.98 5.44
CA ALA A 262 -16.67 4.51 5.08
C ALA A 262 -16.71 6.03 4.97
N ASP A 263 -15.65 6.70 5.41
CA ASP A 263 -15.45 8.13 5.18
C ASP A 263 -14.87 8.37 3.77
N VAL A 264 -14.07 7.42 3.27
CA VAL A 264 -13.43 7.49 1.95
C VAL A 264 -13.53 6.16 1.20
N VAL A 265 -13.80 6.22 -0.10
CA VAL A 265 -13.66 5.08 -1.03
C VAL A 265 -12.66 5.41 -2.14
N VAL A 266 -11.69 4.52 -2.35
CA VAL A 266 -10.68 4.60 -3.41
C VAL A 266 -10.82 3.45 -4.39
N MET A 267 -11.30 3.76 -5.60
CA MET A 267 -11.49 2.81 -6.69
C MET A 267 -10.23 2.66 -7.54
N ALA A 268 -9.19 2.01 -7.00
CA ALA A 268 -7.93 1.74 -7.70
C ALA A 268 -7.86 0.37 -8.41
N ALA A 269 -8.88 -0.49 -8.29
CA ALA A 269 -8.96 -1.73 -9.05
C ALA A 269 -9.18 -1.48 -10.55
N ALA A 270 -8.55 -2.28 -11.39
CA ALA A 270 -8.82 -2.35 -12.82
C ALA A 270 -10.06 -3.24 -13.05
N VAL A 271 -11.20 -2.59 -13.17
CA VAL A 271 -12.49 -3.25 -13.38
C VAL A 271 -12.69 -3.54 -14.86
N ALA A 272 -13.06 -4.78 -15.20
CA ALA A 272 -13.38 -5.15 -16.57
C ALA A 272 -14.69 -4.47 -17.03
N ASP A 273 -14.65 -3.73 -18.14
CA ASP A 273 -15.82 -3.04 -18.70
C ASP A 273 -16.89 -4.00 -19.25
N PHE A 274 -16.47 -5.21 -19.64
CA PHE A 274 -17.32 -6.23 -20.26
C PHE A 274 -17.10 -7.60 -19.61
N ARG A 275 -18.14 -8.43 -19.64
CA ARG A 275 -18.13 -9.84 -19.23
C ARG A 275 -18.78 -10.73 -20.31
N PRO A 276 -18.50 -12.05 -20.34
CA PRO A 276 -19.27 -12.98 -21.15
C PRO A 276 -20.76 -12.88 -20.83
N ALA A 277 -21.60 -12.85 -21.88
CA ALA A 277 -23.06 -12.81 -21.74
C ALA A 277 -23.61 -14.13 -21.19
N THR A 278 -22.95 -15.23 -21.53
CA THR A 278 -23.25 -16.58 -21.03
C THR A 278 -21.98 -17.15 -20.42
N ARG A 279 -22.09 -17.68 -19.19
CA ARG A 279 -21.04 -18.48 -18.55
C ARG A 279 -21.37 -19.96 -18.77
N HIS A 280 -20.38 -20.75 -19.15
CA HIS A 280 -20.51 -22.20 -19.20
C HIS A 280 -20.09 -22.82 -17.87
N ASP A 281 -20.86 -23.79 -17.37
CA ASP A 281 -20.53 -24.50 -16.13
C ASP A 281 -19.47 -25.60 -16.32
N GLU A 282 -19.22 -25.99 -17.58
CA GLU A 282 -18.17 -26.94 -17.95
C GLU A 282 -17.12 -26.28 -18.83
N LYS A 283 -15.89 -26.80 -18.75
CA LYS A 283 -14.80 -26.39 -19.65
C LYS A 283 -15.23 -26.59 -21.10
N ILE A 284 -15.24 -25.51 -21.88
CA ILE A 284 -15.56 -25.56 -23.31
C ILE A 284 -14.56 -26.52 -23.98
N LYS A 285 -15.09 -27.59 -24.56
CA LYS A 285 -14.33 -28.64 -25.25
C LYS A 285 -13.97 -28.18 -26.65
N LYS A 286 -12.83 -28.65 -27.15
CA LYS A 286 -12.44 -28.42 -28.53
C LYS A 286 -13.35 -29.25 -29.45
N SER A 287 -14.14 -28.59 -30.27
CA SER A 287 -14.92 -29.21 -31.35
C SER A 287 -14.10 -29.33 -32.64
N HIS A 288 -14.58 -30.16 -33.58
CA HIS A 288 -13.95 -30.30 -34.90
C HIS A 288 -14.12 -29.07 -35.82
N GLY A 289 -15.08 -28.17 -35.51
CA GLY A 289 -15.30 -26.91 -36.22
C GLY A 289 -14.73 -25.68 -35.51
N GLU A 290 -14.85 -24.52 -36.16
CA GLU A 290 -14.48 -23.22 -35.58
C GLU A 290 -15.21 -22.98 -34.25
N PRO A 291 -14.54 -22.40 -33.24
CA PRO A 291 -15.15 -22.14 -31.95
C PRO A 291 -16.25 -21.07 -32.07
N GLU A 292 -17.33 -21.25 -31.31
CA GLU A 292 -18.37 -20.22 -31.19
C GLU A 292 -17.79 -18.92 -30.63
N SER A 293 -18.30 -17.79 -31.12
CA SER A 293 -17.88 -16.47 -30.65
C SER A 293 -18.41 -16.21 -29.24
N ILE A 294 -17.53 -15.72 -28.35
CA ILE A 294 -17.92 -15.31 -27.00
C ILE A 294 -18.62 -13.95 -27.07
N GLN A 295 -19.94 -13.96 -26.87
CA GLN A 295 -20.73 -12.73 -26.79
C GLN A 295 -20.44 -12.00 -25.48
N LEU A 296 -20.26 -10.67 -25.54
CA LEU A 296 -19.95 -9.84 -24.38
C LEU A 296 -21.12 -8.91 -24.02
N THR A 297 -21.31 -8.68 -22.73
CA THR A 297 -22.23 -7.68 -22.17
C THR A 297 -21.52 -6.77 -21.19
N LYS A 298 -22.10 -5.59 -20.91
CA LYS A 298 -21.47 -4.58 -20.05
C LYS A 298 -21.48 -4.98 -18.58
N ASN A 299 -20.38 -4.71 -17.90
CA ASN A 299 -20.30 -4.77 -16.45
C ASN A 299 -20.87 -3.52 -15.77
N PRO A 300 -21.29 -3.63 -14.50
CA PRO A 300 -21.75 -2.48 -13.73
C PRO A 300 -20.60 -1.50 -13.48
N ASP A 301 -20.93 -0.22 -13.57
CA ASP A 301 -19.99 0.88 -13.34
C ASP A 301 -19.97 1.25 -11.85
N ILE A 302 -19.13 0.55 -11.08
CA ILE A 302 -19.06 0.66 -9.61
C ILE A 302 -18.81 2.11 -9.17
N LEU A 303 -17.88 2.79 -9.84
CA LEU A 303 -17.49 4.16 -9.49
C LEU A 303 -18.65 5.15 -9.74
N ALA A 304 -19.35 5.03 -10.87
CA ALA A 304 -20.54 5.84 -11.12
C ALA A 304 -21.70 5.50 -10.16
N GLU A 305 -21.85 4.22 -9.78
CA GLU A 305 -22.86 3.81 -8.82
C GLU A 305 -22.63 4.42 -7.43
N LEU A 306 -21.38 4.45 -6.95
CA LEU A 306 -21.00 5.16 -5.72
C LEU A 306 -21.36 6.65 -5.79
N GLY A 307 -20.98 7.31 -6.89
CA GLY A 307 -21.31 8.73 -7.11
C GLY A 307 -22.81 9.00 -7.10
N ARG A 308 -23.61 8.17 -7.79
CA ARG A 308 -25.09 8.30 -7.79
C ARG A 308 -25.70 8.08 -6.41
N ARG A 309 -25.28 7.04 -5.68
CA ARG A 309 -25.79 6.74 -4.32
C ARG A 309 -25.52 7.90 -3.37
N ARG A 310 -24.32 8.49 -3.44
CA ARG A 310 -23.95 9.68 -2.66
C ARG A 310 -24.85 10.88 -2.97
N LEU A 311 -25.13 11.14 -4.25
CA LEU A 311 -26.01 12.24 -4.67
C LEU A 311 -27.46 12.04 -4.22
N GLN A 312 -27.98 10.81 -4.29
CA GLN A 312 -29.36 10.48 -3.90
C GLN A 312 -29.62 10.63 -2.41
N ALA A 313 -28.58 10.52 -1.59
CA ALA A 313 -28.69 10.58 -0.14
C ALA A 313 -28.35 11.94 0.47
N ARG A 314 -27.83 12.89 -0.32
CA ARG A 314 -27.77 14.28 0.13
C ARG A 314 -29.20 14.79 0.25
N PRO A 315 -29.62 15.33 1.41
CA PRO A 315 -30.91 15.98 1.50
C PRO A 315 -31.00 17.06 0.42
N ALA A 316 -32.14 17.13 -0.27
CA ALA A 316 -32.38 18.20 -1.23
C ALA A 316 -32.18 19.54 -0.53
N ASP A 317 -31.24 20.33 -1.04
CA ASP A 317 -31.00 21.68 -0.53
C ASP A 317 -32.31 22.47 -0.67
N PRO A 318 -32.94 22.94 0.43
CA PRO A 318 -34.21 23.67 0.33
C PRO A 318 -34.04 25.05 -0.35
N ALA A 319 -32.82 25.45 -0.71
CA ALA A 319 -32.53 26.74 -1.33
C ALA A 319 -32.63 26.80 -2.87
N GLY A 320 -33.16 25.76 -3.54
CA GLY A 320 -33.26 25.73 -5.02
C GLY A 320 -34.67 25.78 -5.62
N ALA A 321 -35.73 25.72 -4.82
CA ALA A 321 -37.11 25.71 -5.30
C ALA A 321 -37.76 27.09 -5.16
N GLY A 322 -37.32 28.02 -6.01
CA GLY A 322 -37.89 29.38 -6.05
C GLY A 322 -37.46 30.12 -7.31
N GLU A 323 -38.06 29.75 -8.44
CA GLU A 323 -38.51 30.66 -9.51
C GLU A 323 -38.72 29.89 -10.83
N THR A 324 -39.88 29.25 -10.96
CA THR A 324 -40.55 29.09 -12.26
C THR A 324 -42.04 29.34 -12.07
N ALA A 325 -42.43 30.60 -12.10
CA ALA A 325 -43.80 31.00 -12.38
C ALA A 325 -43.78 32.27 -13.22
N GLY A 326 -44.22 32.15 -14.47
CA GLY A 326 -44.19 33.21 -15.46
C GLY A 326 -45.11 34.38 -15.11
N ALA A 327 -44.69 35.57 -15.54
CA ALA A 327 -45.56 36.70 -15.75
C ALA A 327 -45.26 37.27 -17.15
N ALA A 328 -46.24 37.16 -18.03
CA ALA A 328 -46.27 37.80 -19.33
C ALA A 328 -46.41 39.32 -19.19
N VAL A 329 -45.76 40.09 -20.08
CA VAL A 329 -46.06 41.52 -20.30
C VAL A 329 -46.04 41.79 -21.82
N PRO A 330 -46.98 42.59 -22.38
CA PRO A 330 -47.30 42.62 -23.80
C PRO A 330 -46.57 43.73 -24.58
N ALA A 331 -46.78 43.71 -25.90
CA ALA A 331 -46.23 44.64 -26.88
C ALA A 331 -46.82 46.07 -26.80
N GLY A 332 -46.02 47.09 -27.15
CA GLY A 332 -46.54 48.44 -27.44
C GLY A 332 -45.51 49.60 -27.49
N ALA A 333 -45.03 49.90 -28.69
CA ALA A 333 -44.77 51.22 -29.32
C ALA A 333 -44.05 52.41 -28.60
N ALA A 334 -42.94 52.83 -29.23
CA ALA A 334 -42.56 54.18 -29.71
C ALA A 334 -42.49 55.41 -28.76
N ALA A 335 -41.30 56.04 -28.67
CA ALA A 335 -41.01 57.38 -29.26
C ALA A 335 -39.65 57.97 -28.78
N HIS A 336 -38.92 58.56 -29.75
CA HIS A 336 -37.77 59.49 -29.62
C HIS A 336 -38.22 60.91 -29.17
N PRO A 337 -37.38 61.97 -28.95
CA PRO A 337 -36.02 62.29 -29.46
C PRO A 337 -35.04 62.81 -28.35
N GLY A 338 -33.79 63.26 -28.52
CA GLY A 338 -32.86 63.55 -29.63
C GLY A 338 -31.62 64.32 -29.12
N ARG A 339 -30.65 64.55 -30.04
CA ARG A 339 -29.35 65.30 -29.97
C ARG A 339 -28.18 64.50 -29.36
N GLY A 340 -27.06 64.18 -30.04
CA GLY A 340 -26.26 64.85 -31.09
C GLY A 340 -24.87 65.14 -30.48
N THR A 341 -23.69 64.91 -31.06
CA THR A 341 -23.22 64.82 -32.45
C THR A 341 -21.75 64.31 -32.51
N ALA A 342 -21.40 63.62 -33.61
CA ALA A 342 -20.14 63.64 -34.40
C ALA A 342 -18.82 63.15 -33.78
N GLY A 343 -17.92 62.41 -34.48
CA GLY A 343 -17.83 61.90 -35.86
C GLY A 343 -16.70 60.85 -35.92
N ALA A 344 -16.84 59.72 -36.64
CA ALA A 344 -16.51 59.49 -38.07
C ALA A 344 -15.00 59.60 -38.36
N ALA A 345 -14.31 58.80 -39.18
CA ALA A 345 -14.48 57.60 -40.02
C ALA A 345 -13.03 57.34 -40.58
N GLY A 346 -12.58 56.27 -41.23
CA GLY A 346 -13.13 55.08 -41.89
C GLY A 346 -11.92 54.21 -42.33
N ARG A 347 -12.09 52.89 -42.51
CA ARG A 347 -12.25 52.18 -43.82
C ARG A 347 -10.99 52.28 -44.73
N ALA A 348 -10.51 51.25 -45.44
CA ALA A 348 -10.98 49.89 -45.71
C ALA A 348 -9.90 49.07 -46.49
N ALA A 349 -10.18 47.76 -46.62
CA ALA A 349 -9.92 46.86 -47.76
C ALA A 349 -8.54 46.18 -47.94
N GLY A 350 -8.56 44.84 -48.04
CA GLY A 350 -7.46 43.95 -48.50
C GLY A 350 -7.39 43.83 -50.04
N PRO A 351 -7.09 42.66 -50.68
CA PRO A 351 -6.51 41.38 -50.21
C PRO A 351 -5.39 40.80 -51.16
N ALA A 352 -5.08 39.49 -51.04
CA ALA A 352 -4.32 38.59 -51.97
C ALA A 352 -2.76 38.69 -51.93
N SER A 353 -1.90 37.70 -52.22
CA SER A 353 -1.93 36.23 -52.49
C SER A 353 -0.48 35.75 -52.76
N VAL A 354 -0.15 34.48 -52.48
CA VAL A 354 0.80 33.55 -53.19
C VAL A 354 2.31 33.87 -53.27
N ALA A 355 3.17 32.92 -52.84
CA ALA A 355 4.18 32.22 -53.68
C ALA A 355 5.36 31.61 -52.86
N ARG A 356 5.78 30.38 -53.24
CA ARG A 356 7.06 29.71 -52.92
C ARG A 356 8.25 30.40 -53.64
N PRO A 357 9.51 30.00 -53.37
CA PRO A 357 10.18 29.11 -54.32
C PRO A 357 11.08 28.02 -53.68
N ALA A 358 11.65 27.17 -54.55
CA ALA A 358 12.51 26.01 -54.28
C ALA A 358 13.86 26.12 -55.03
N GLY A 359 14.87 25.35 -54.57
CA GLY A 359 16.10 24.95 -55.29
C GLY A 359 17.25 25.98 -55.33
N ALA A 360 18.55 25.65 -55.35
CA ALA A 360 19.29 24.39 -55.47
C ALA A 360 20.83 24.64 -55.23
N SER A 361 21.60 23.54 -55.08
CA SER A 361 23.02 23.34 -55.48
C SER A 361 24.19 23.72 -54.52
N GLY A 362 25.04 22.73 -54.19
CA GLY A 362 26.32 22.82 -53.43
C GLY A 362 27.53 23.22 -54.30
N PRO A 363 28.78 22.69 -54.13
CA PRO A 363 29.44 21.97 -53.03
C PRO A 363 30.84 22.58 -52.63
N GLY A 364 31.56 22.04 -51.64
CA GLY A 364 33.04 22.18 -51.58
C GLY A 364 33.77 22.11 -50.22
N GLY A 365 34.76 21.20 -50.13
CA GLY A 365 35.99 21.27 -49.28
C GLY A 365 35.89 20.61 -47.89
N ALA A 366 36.35 19.38 -47.60
CA ALA A 366 37.63 18.69 -47.77
C ALA A 366 38.72 19.04 -46.73
N GLN A 367 39.03 18.08 -45.86
CA GLN A 367 40.32 17.68 -45.25
C GLN A 367 40.01 16.36 -44.50
N GLY A 368 40.49 15.15 -44.86
CA GLY A 368 41.87 14.70 -45.05
C GLY A 368 42.46 14.38 -43.66
N SER A 369 42.68 13.15 -43.21
CA SER A 369 43.56 12.13 -43.79
C SER A 369 43.27 10.68 -43.33
N ALA A 370 43.46 9.73 -44.25
CA ALA A 370 43.75 8.30 -44.05
C ALA A 370 45.14 8.11 -43.42
N GLY A 371 45.66 6.95 -43.00
CA GLY A 371 45.40 5.51 -43.02
C GLY A 371 46.56 4.89 -42.18
N ALA A 372 46.83 3.61 -41.99
CA ALA A 372 46.39 2.34 -42.54
C ALA A 372 47.02 1.22 -41.66
N GLY A 373 46.44 0.00 -41.71
CA GLY A 373 47.17 -1.27 -41.78
C GLY A 373 47.81 -1.87 -40.51
N GLY A 374 47.39 -3.09 -40.15
CA GLY A 374 48.13 -3.96 -39.23
C GLY A 374 47.38 -5.24 -38.86
N SER A 375 47.76 -6.34 -39.49
CA SER A 375 47.30 -7.73 -39.31
C SER A 375 47.81 -8.40 -38.03
N ALA A 376 46.99 -9.25 -37.40
CA ALA A 376 47.32 -10.47 -36.62
C ALA A 376 46.03 -10.91 -35.89
N GLY A 377 45.69 -12.17 -35.63
CA GLY A 377 46.35 -13.46 -35.76
C GLY A 377 45.49 -14.45 -34.97
N GLU A 378 45.11 -15.55 -35.61
CA GLU A 378 44.36 -16.66 -35.03
C GLU A 378 45.24 -17.46 -34.04
N SER A 379 44.67 -17.90 -32.91
CA SER A 379 45.18 -19.05 -32.16
C SER A 379 44.11 -19.70 -31.27
N ARG A 380 43.88 -20.99 -31.53
CA ARG A 380 43.34 -22.05 -30.63
C ARG A 380 44.45 -22.50 -29.64
N PRO A 381 44.24 -23.33 -28.57
CA PRO A 381 43.46 -24.61 -28.49
C PRO A 381 42.68 -24.89 -27.15
N ALA A 382 41.63 -25.73 -27.15
CA ALA A 382 41.50 -27.17 -26.73
C ALA A 382 41.70 -27.43 -25.20
N ASP A 383 41.04 -28.35 -24.47
CA ASP A 383 40.21 -29.51 -24.78
C ASP A 383 39.56 -30.08 -23.48
N VAL A 384 38.58 -31.00 -23.63
CA VAL A 384 38.39 -32.26 -22.85
C VAL A 384 37.52 -32.36 -21.55
N ARG A 385 36.42 -33.14 -21.75
CA ARG A 385 35.78 -34.23 -20.97
C ARG A 385 34.74 -33.96 -19.85
N GLY A 386 33.50 -34.40 -20.15
CA GLY A 386 32.55 -34.98 -19.19
C GLY A 386 32.71 -36.51 -19.04
N PRO A 387 32.03 -37.12 -18.07
CA PRO A 387 30.98 -38.12 -18.35
C PRO A 387 29.80 -37.94 -17.36
N GLY A 388 28.62 -38.58 -17.41
CA GLY A 388 28.12 -39.78 -18.06
C GLY A 388 27.02 -40.34 -17.14
N ALA A 389 25.84 -40.65 -17.67
CA ALA A 389 24.72 -41.21 -16.92
C ALA A 389 24.95 -42.70 -16.61
N VAL A 390 24.54 -43.17 -15.43
CA VAL A 390 24.33 -44.60 -15.16
C VAL A 390 23.18 -44.80 -14.18
N ALA A 391 22.28 -45.72 -14.53
CA ALA A 391 21.21 -46.25 -13.69
C ALA A 391 21.59 -47.62 -13.11
N GLY A 392 21.08 -47.91 -11.91
CA GLY A 392 20.72 -49.26 -11.45
C GLY A 392 21.81 -50.12 -10.82
N ALA A 393 21.68 -50.38 -9.51
CA ALA A 393 21.90 -51.71 -8.92
C ALA A 393 21.30 -51.78 -7.51
N ALA A 394 20.47 -52.80 -7.31
CA ALA A 394 19.95 -53.25 -6.03
C ALA A 394 21.05 -53.96 -5.21
N GLY A 395 20.96 -53.86 -3.88
CA GLY A 395 21.80 -54.60 -2.94
C GLY A 395 21.25 -54.52 -1.53
N ALA A 396 20.63 -55.61 -1.09
CA ALA A 396 20.10 -55.82 0.26
C ALA A 396 21.23 -56.07 1.27
N VAL A 397 21.10 -55.61 2.52
CA VAL A 397 21.58 -56.32 3.72
C VAL A 397 20.67 -55.98 4.91
N ALA A 398 20.31 -57.03 5.64
CA ALA A 398 19.47 -57.09 6.82
C ALA A 398 20.18 -56.62 8.12
N GLY A 399 19.39 -56.34 9.16
CA GLY A 399 19.87 -56.26 10.55
C GLY A 399 18.93 -55.53 11.50
N GLU A 400 17.89 -56.21 12.00
CA GLU A 400 17.31 -55.89 13.31
C GLU A 400 18.29 -56.28 14.43
N PRO A 401 18.16 -55.75 15.66
CA PRO A 401 17.27 -56.38 16.63
C PRO A 401 16.43 -55.41 17.50
N SER A 402 15.17 -55.81 17.64
CA SER A 402 14.34 -55.88 18.85
C SER A 402 14.59 -54.94 20.06
N GLY A 403 13.50 -54.29 20.47
CA GLY A 403 13.34 -53.70 21.81
C GLY A 403 11.89 -53.27 22.08
N ARG A 404 11.02 -54.23 22.43
CA ARG A 404 9.67 -53.97 22.96
C ARG A 404 9.77 -53.49 24.42
N VAL A 405 9.13 -52.37 24.74
CA VAL A 405 8.62 -52.08 26.10
C VAL A 405 7.20 -51.48 25.98
N ALA A 406 6.30 -52.01 26.80
CA ALA A 406 4.85 -51.78 26.81
C ALA A 406 4.44 -50.40 27.36
N PRO A 407 3.19 -49.94 27.09
CA PRO A 407 2.64 -48.71 27.64
C PRO A 407 2.06 -48.95 29.04
N GLY A 408 2.44 -48.12 30.01
CA GLY A 408 1.95 -48.19 31.39
C GLY A 408 1.16 -46.94 31.78
N GLY A 409 -0.09 -47.16 32.21
CA GLY A 409 -0.65 -46.51 33.39
C GLY A 409 -1.21 -45.10 33.25
N VAL A 410 -2.52 -45.03 32.99
CA VAL A 410 -3.39 -43.92 33.45
C VAL A 410 -3.51 -43.99 34.98
N PRO A 411 -3.55 -42.86 35.69
CA PRO A 411 -4.39 -42.76 36.87
C PRO A 411 -5.45 -41.68 36.69
N SER A 412 -6.68 -42.09 37.00
CA SER A 412 -7.85 -41.26 37.17
C SER A 412 -7.88 -40.60 38.55
N SER A 413 -8.80 -39.64 38.67
CA SER A 413 -9.51 -39.22 39.90
C SER A 413 -8.90 -38.06 40.69
N GLY A 414 -9.65 -36.96 40.74
CA GLY A 414 -9.41 -35.84 41.64
C GLY A 414 -10.39 -34.68 41.41
N GLU A 415 -11.69 -34.93 41.57
CA GLU A 415 -12.68 -33.87 41.73
C GLU A 415 -12.31 -32.98 42.94
N VAL A 416 -12.17 -31.68 42.73
CA VAL A 416 -12.29 -30.70 43.81
C VAL A 416 -13.25 -29.60 43.34
N ARG A 417 -14.50 -29.72 43.82
CA ARG A 417 -15.47 -28.64 43.84
C ARG A 417 -15.05 -27.61 44.89
N GLY A 418 -14.93 -26.35 44.48
CA GLY A 418 -14.81 -25.21 45.38
C GLY A 418 -15.40 -23.97 44.72
N GLY A 419 -16.66 -23.65 45.03
CA GLY A 419 -17.24 -22.33 44.79
C GLY A 419 -16.59 -21.30 45.72
N VAL A 420 -16.50 -20.03 45.32
CA VAL A 420 -17.37 -18.89 45.72
C VAL A 420 -16.42 -17.65 45.75
N PRO A 421 -16.80 -16.37 45.61
CA PRO A 421 -18.00 -15.72 45.07
C PRO A 421 -17.70 -14.74 43.92
N SER A 422 -18.75 -14.44 43.16
CA SER A 422 -18.92 -13.22 42.37
C SER A 422 -18.98 -11.97 43.27
N GLY A 423 -17.91 -11.18 43.31
CA GLY A 423 -17.93 -9.83 43.86
C GLY A 423 -18.06 -8.82 42.72
N GLY A 424 -19.26 -8.26 42.54
CA GLY A 424 -19.47 -7.10 41.70
C GLY A 424 -18.80 -5.88 42.32
N VAL A 425 -17.84 -5.29 41.60
CA VAL A 425 -17.36 -3.94 41.87
C VAL A 425 -17.66 -3.12 40.63
N GLY A 426 -18.74 -2.34 40.70
CA GLY A 426 -18.93 -1.21 39.83
C GLY A 426 -17.89 -0.16 40.20
N SER A 427 -17.07 0.24 39.23
CA SER A 427 -16.34 1.49 39.30
C SER A 427 -16.52 2.20 37.98
N GLY A 428 -17.47 3.15 37.98
CA GLY A 428 -17.53 4.21 37.00
C GLY A 428 -16.22 4.96 36.97
N GLY A 429 -15.66 5.07 35.78
CA GLY A 429 -14.44 5.81 35.46
C GLY A 429 -14.43 6.06 33.96
N GLY A 430 -15.57 6.51 33.42
CA GLY A 430 -15.61 7.10 32.10
C GLY A 430 -14.97 8.47 32.16
N SER A 431 -13.77 8.60 31.62
CA SER A 431 -13.17 9.91 31.35
C SER A 431 -12.27 9.82 30.12
N GLU A 432 -12.77 10.43 29.04
CA GLU A 432 -12.01 11.14 28.00
C GLU A 432 -11.15 10.36 26.99
N ALA A 433 -11.66 9.26 26.42
CA ALA A 433 -11.23 8.75 25.10
C ALA A 433 -12.32 8.86 24.01
N ALA A 434 -13.38 9.64 24.27
CA ALA A 434 -14.48 9.89 23.35
C ALA A 434 -14.45 11.32 22.79
N GLN A 435 -13.28 11.82 22.40
CA GLN A 435 -13.20 13.07 21.66
C GLN A 435 -13.45 12.79 20.16
N GLY A 436 -14.69 13.07 19.75
CA GLY A 436 -15.05 13.40 18.37
C GLY A 436 -15.24 12.25 17.39
N ARG A 437 -16.12 11.27 17.67
CA ARG A 437 -16.72 10.52 16.54
C ARG A 437 -17.73 11.42 15.86
N VAL A 438 -17.33 12.03 14.74
CA VAL A 438 -18.26 12.65 13.80
C VAL A 438 -19.35 11.62 13.46
N ALA A 439 -20.62 12.02 13.55
CA ALA A 439 -21.72 11.15 13.16
C ALA A 439 -21.53 10.79 11.68
N ARG A 440 -21.32 9.50 11.40
CA ARG A 440 -21.00 9.04 10.05
C ARG A 440 -22.25 9.07 9.19
N GLY A 441 -22.13 9.67 8.00
CA GLY A 441 -23.18 9.61 6.99
C GLY A 441 -23.32 8.21 6.40
N PRO A 442 -24.44 7.90 5.72
CA PRO A 442 -24.66 6.59 5.09
C PRO A 442 -23.79 6.34 3.84
N HIS A 443 -22.89 7.27 3.50
CA HIS A 443 -22.09 7.28 2.27
C HIS A 443 -20.73 7.94 2.50
N PRO A 444 -19.73 7.64 1.66
CA PRO A 444 -18.41 8.25 1.76
C PRO A 444 -18.45 9.75 1.47
N GLU A 445 -17.73 10.50 2.31
CA GLU A 445 -17.48 11.93 2.15
C GLU A 445 -16.63 12.16 0.90
N VAL A 446 -15.61 11.31 0.68
CA VAL A 446 -14.66 11.43 -0.44
C VAL A 446 -14.64 10.16 -1.30
N ILE A 447 -14.75 10.32 -2.62
CA ILE A 447 -14.64 9.26 -3.62
C ILE A 447 -13.46 9.58 -4.54
N VAL A 448 -12.49 8.65 -4.60
CA VAL A 448 -11.32 8.72 -5.47
C VAL A 448 -11.42 7.66 -6.56
N GLY A 449 -11.35 8.07 -7.82
CA GLY A 449 -11.27 7.15 -8.96
C GLY A 449 -9.87 7.01 -9.52
N PHE A 450 -9.62 5.93 -10.26
CA PHE A 450 -8.43 5.76 -11.10
C PHE A 450 -8.84 5.63 -12.57
N ALA A 451 -8.02 6.20 -13.44
CA ALA A 451 -8.18 6.10 -14.88
C ALA A 451 -6.84 5.91 -15.58
N ALA A 452 -6.85 5.06 -16.60
CA ALA A 452 -5.80 4.98 -17.60
C ALA A 452 -6.31 5.66 -18.87
N GLU A 453 -5.55 6.61 -19.42
CA GLU A 453 -5.88 7.30 -20.67
C GLU A 453 -4.70 7.19 -21.64
N THR A 454 -5.00 7.03 -22.94
CA THR A 454 -3.98 6.90 -23.99
C THR A 454 -3.75 8.21 -24.75
N HIS A 455 -4.80 9.03 -24.90
CA HIS A 455 -4.79 10.31 -25.62
C HIS A 455 -5.62 11.33 -24.83
N ASP A 456 -5.35 12.64 -25.03
CA ASP A 456 -6.08 13.76 -24.41
C ASP A 456 -6.38 13.57 -22.91
N VAL A 457 -5.36 13.09 -22.18
CA VAL A 457 -5.43 12.58 -20.81
C VAL A 457 -6.20 13.51 -19.86
N LEU A 458 -5.91 14.82 -19.91
CA LEU A 458 -6.54 15.79 -19.03
C LEU A 458 -8.01 16.07 -19.40
N ALA A 459 -8.32 16.22 -20.68
CA ALA A 459 -9.68 16.50 -21.13
C ALA A 459 -10.61 15.29 -20.86
N ASN A 460 -10.17 14.09 -21.23
CA ASN A 460 -10.89 12.85 -20.98
C ASN A 460 -11.04 12.57 -19.48
N GLY A 461 -9.98 12.80 -18.70
CA GLY A 461 -10.00 12.68 -17.26
C GLY A 461 -10.98 13.64 -16.60
N ARG A 462 -11.01 14.92 -17.00
CA ARG A 462 -11.95 15.93 -16.45
C ARG A 462 -13.41 15.55 -16.74
N ALA A 463 -13.70 15.14 -17.97
CA ALA A 463 -15.04 14.64 -18.32
C ALA A 463 -15.43 13.40 -17.51
N LYS A 464 -14.49 12.47 -17.31
CA LYS A 464 -14.70 11.26 -16.50
C LYS A 464 -14.93 11.59 -15.02
N LEU A 465 -14.16 12.51 -14.44
CA LEU A 465 -14.30 12.96 -13.05
C LEU A 465 -15.74 13.41 -12.76
N VAL A 466 -16.27 14.32 -13.60
CA VAL A 466 -17.64 14.85 -13.46
C VAL A 466 -18.68 13.75 -13.68
N ARG A 467 -18.58 13.00 -14.79
CA ARG A 467 -19.55 11.95 -15.13
C ARG A 467 -19.67 10.87 -14.05
N LYS A 468 -18.56 10.54 -13.38
CA LYS A 468 -18.52 9.51 -12.33
C LYS A 468 -18.89 10.05 -10.95
N GLY A 469 -18.89 11.37 -10.76
CA GLY A 469 -19.20 12.00 -9.48
C GLY A 469 -18.12 11.79 -8.42
N CYS A 470 -16.84 11.72 -8.82
CA CYS A 470 -15.71 11.61 -7.90
C CYS A 470 -15.18 12.98 -7.51
N ASP A 471 -14.51 13.06 -6.36
CA ASP A 471 -13.86 14.30 -5.91
C ASP A 471 -12.41 14.38 -6.41
N LEU A 472 -11.78 13.22 -6.59
CA LEU A 472 -10.45 13.07 -7.15
C LEU A 472 -10.46 11.98 -8.23
N LEU A 473 -9.69 12.18 -9.31
CA LEU A 473 -9.43 11.16 -10.32
C LEU A 473 -7.94 11.11 -10.59
N VAL A 474 -7.29 10.00 -10.22
CA VAL A 474 -5.88 9.75 -10.53
C VAL A 474 -5.80 9.22 -11.95
N VAL A 475 -5.13 9.96 -12.83
CA VAL A 475 -5.01 9.64 -14.24
C VAL A 475 -3.57 9.32 -14.59
N ASN A 476 -3.36 8.11 -15.13
CA ASN A 476 -2.06 7.69 -15.63
C ASN A 476 -2.10 7.64 -17.17
N GLN A 477 -1.06 8.13 -17.83
CA GLN A 477 -0.89 7.95 -19.26
C GLN A 477 -0.35 6.52 -19.52
N VAL A 478 -1.01 5.77 -20.40
CA VAL A 478 -0.61 4.39 -20.76
C VAL A 478 -0.14 4.35 -22.22
N GLY A 479 1.04 3.77 -22.49
CA GLY A 479 1.65 3.67 -23.83
C GLY A 479 2.95 2.87 -23.88
N GLU A 480 3.58 2.70 -25.06
CA GLU A 480 4.88 2.01 -25.19
C GLU A 480 5.95 2.66 -24.29
N GLY A 481 6.59 1.85 -23.44
CA GLY A 481 7.60 2.30 -22.47
C GLY A 481 7.05 2.92 -21.17
N LYS A 482 5.73 3.09 -21.03
CA LYS A 482 5.07 3.60 -19.80
C LYS A 482 4.04 2.57 -19.33
N ALA A 483 4.49 1.59 -18.54
CA ALA A 483 3.76 0.35 -18.34
C ALA A 483 3.05 0.24 -16.99
N PHE A 484 1.83 -0.30 -17.05
CA PHE A 484 1.14 -0.97 -15.97
C PHE A 484 2.08 -1.98 -15.27
N GLY A 485 2.15 -1.94 -13.93
CA GLY A 485 2.85 -2.97 -13.14
C GLY A 485 4.32 -2.70 -12.80
N THR A 486 4.89 -1.55 -13.15
CA THR A 486 6.23 -1.11 -12.67
C THR A 486 6.20 -0.65 -11.21
N SER A 487 7.34 -0.61 -10.52
CA SER A 487 7.45 -0.06 -9.15
C SER A 487 7.26 1.45 -9.10
N ASP A 488 7.58 2.15 -10.18
CA ASP A 488 7.47 3.61 -10.25
C ASP A 488 6.20 4.02 -11.00
N ASN A 489 5.68 5.21 -10.68
CA ASN A 489 4.49 5.77 -11.32
C ASN A 489 4.61 7.29 -11.45
N ALA A 490 4.16 7.82 -12.59
CA ALA A 490 3.91 9.24 -12.78
C ALA A 490 2.42 9.39 -13.08
N ALA A 491 1.76 10.32 -12.42
CA ALA A 491 0.32 10.50 -12.54
C ALA A 491 -0.07 11.96 -12.42
N THR A 492 -1.23 12.29 -12.95
CA THR A 492 -1.89 13.56 -12.67
C THR A 492 -3.14 13.28 -11.86
N VAL A 493 -3.27 13.90 -10.69
CA VAL A 493 -4.48 13.84 -9.87
C VAL A 493 -5.37 15.01 -10.27
N LEU A 494 -6.49 14.71 -10.91
CA LEU A 494 -7.53 15.68 -11.22
C LEU A 494 -8.37 15.91 -9.98
N VAL A 495 -8.66 17.19 -9.73
CA VAL A 495 -9.37 17.67 -8.55
C VAL A 495 -10.71 18.27 -8.97
N ALA A 496 -11.82 17.85 -8.34
CA ALA A 496 -13.13 18.43 -8.62
C ALA A 496 -13.14 19.93 -8.25
N GLY A 497 -13.39 20.78 -9.25
CA GLY A 497 -13.43 22.24 -9.08
C GLY A 497 -12.07 22.91 -8.83
N GLY A 498 -10.95 22.21 -9.01
CA GLY A 498 -9.61 22.73 -8.75
C GLY A 498 -8.61 22.40 -9.86
N GLU A 499 -7.39 22.92 -9.69
CA GLU A 499 -6.31 22.64 -10.63
C GLU A 499 -5.76 21.21 -10.47
N PRO A 500 -5.34 20.56 -11.57
CA PRO A 500 -4.64 19.28 -11.52
C PRO A 500 -3.36 19.34 -10.70
N VAL A 501 -3.05 18.25 -10.00
CA VAL A 501 -1.78 18.09 -9.28
C VAL A 501 -0.93 17.06 -10.02
N GLU A 502 0.25 17.46 -10.47
CA GLU A 502 1.22 16.54 -11.05
C GLU A 502 2.01 15.82 -9.96
N VAL A 503 2.11 14.50 -10.10
CA VAL A 503 2.95 13.65 -9.27
C VAL A 503 4.10 13.15 -10.13
N PRO A 504 5.34 13.58 -9.85
CA PRO A 504 6.53 13.15 -10.59
C PRO A 504 6.71 11.63 -10.58
N LEU A 505 7.49 11.12 -11.52
CA LEU A 505 7.88 9.71 -11.53
C LEU A 505 8.63 9.37 -10.24
N GLY A 506 8.09 8.41 -9.50
CA GLY A 506 8.72 7.88 -8.30
C GLY A 506 8.00 6.65 -7.77
N PRO A 507 8.39 6.14 -6.59
CA PRO A 507 7.75 5.01 -5.94
C PRO A 507 6.23 5.16 -5.83
N LYS A 508 5.48 4.05 -5.91
CA LYS A 508 4.01 4.07 -5.75
C LYS A 508 3.55 4.68 -4.43
N GLU A 509 4.36 4.53 -3.39
CA GLU A 509 4.16 5.09 -2.06
C GLU A 509 4.13 6.62 -2.09
N ASP A 510 4.93 7.27 -2.93
CA ASP A 510 4.93 8.73 -3.06
C ASP A 510 3.65 9.22 -3.74
N LEU A 511 3.16 8.50 -4.76
CA LEU A 511 1.83 8.75 -5.34
C LEU A 511 0.71 8.49 -4.33
N ALA A 512 0.81 7.41 -3.54
CA ALA A 512 -0.16 7.13 -2.48
C ALA A 512 -0.19 8.27 -1.44
N ASP A 513 0.98 8.77 -1.04
CA ASP A 513 1.09 9.91 -0.14
C ASP A 513 0.44 11.18 -0.72
N ALA A 514 0.72 11.51 -1.99
CA ALA A 514 0.11 12.66 -2.66
C ALA A 514 -1.42 12.56 -2.75
N VAL A 515 -1.95 11.39 -3.07
CA VAL A 515 -3.40 11.14 -3.08
C VAL A 515 -3.99 11.32 -1.68
N TRP A 516 -3.36 10.77 -0.65
CA TRP A 516 -3.84 10.90 0.72
C TRP A 516 -3.73 12.32 1.27
N ASP A 517 -2.72 13.11 0.88
CA ASP A 517 -2.62 14.53 1.23
C ASP A 517 -3.83 15.30 0.68
N LEU A 518 -4.23 15.02 -0.56
CA LEU A 518 -5.42 15.63 -1.18
C LEU A 518 -6.73 15.14 -0.55
N VAL A 519 -6.81 13.88 -0.13
CA VAL A 519 -7.98 13.34 0.58
C VAL A 519 -8.09 13.95 1.97
N ALA A 520 -7.00 14.00 2.74
CA ALA A 520 -7.01 14.51 4.11
C ALA A 520 -7.48 15.97 4.16
N ALA A 521 -7.03 16.81 3.21
CA ALA A 521 -7.46 18.20 3.07
C ALA A 521 -8.95 18.39 2.74
N ARG A 522 -9.69 17.31 2.43
CA ARG A 522 -11.14 17.31 2.17
C ARG A 522 -11.97 16.74 3.32
N LEU A 523 -11.33 16.09 4.29
CA LEU A 523 -11.97 15.52 5.47
C LEU A 523 -11.95 16.46 6.69
N THR A 524 -11.14 17.52 6.59
CA THR A 524 -11.09 18.68 7.49
C THR A 524 -12.09 19.73 7.05
#